data_AF-V4Y897-F1
#
_entry.id   AF-V4Y897-F1
#
_cell.length_a   1.000
_cell.length_b   1.000
_cell.length_c   1.000
_cell.angle_alpha   90.00
_cell.angle_beta   90.00
_cell.angle_gamma   90.00
#
_symmetry.space_group_name_H-M   'P 1'
#
loop_
_entity.id
_entity.type
_entity.pdbx_description
1 polymer ?
#
loop_
_entity_poly.entity_id
_entity_poly.type
_entity_poly.pdbx_seq_one_letter_code
_entity_poly.pdbx_strand_id
1 'polypeptide(L)'
;MNTAAVQYGMLRNGRKPLYDDVDTFCDISIPIGIVSNNQHRTIEHIVELFGLDQFVNSFYGRSPTLEGIEYRKPNPTYLQRAIVDLDARRPLYVGDSNVDLVAAERARIDSAFLRREHRSDYELTRDPTYEVTGLNDVMSLVETDALTPVSKH
;
A
#
# COMPACT_ATOMS: atom_id res chain seq x y z
N MET A 1 -1.63 16.66 -20.80
CA MET A 1 -1.90 15.21 -20.86
C MET A 1 -0.64 14.52 -20.38
N ASN A 2 -0.68 13.98 -19.16
CA ASN A 2 0.45 13.32 -18.51
C ASN A 2 0.71 11.99 -19.22
N THR A 3 1.88 11.83 -19.86
CA THR A 3 2.23 10.67 -20.69
C THR A 3 2.25 9.36 -19.89
N ALA A 4 2.42 9.45 -18.56
CA ALA A 4 2.35 8.33 -17.62
C ALA A 4 0.97 7.66 -17.61
N ALA A 5 -0.13 8.42 -17.44
CA ALA A 5 -1.52 7.91 -17.47
C ALA A 5 -1.84 7.15 -18.78
N VAL A 6 -1.27 7.61 -19.89
CA VAL A 6 -1.42 6.97 -21.20
C VAL A 6 -0.66 5.64 -21.28
N GLN A 7 0.52 5.54 -20.65
CA GLN A 7 1.27 4.28 -20.56
C GLN A 7 0.59 3.25 -19.62
N TYR A 8 0.02 3.70 -18.49
CA TYR A 8 -0.76 2.84 -17.57
C TYR A 8 -1.94 2.16 -18.28
N GLY A 9 -2.67 2.90 -19.12
CA GLY A 9 -3.78 2.36 -19.89
C GLY A 9 -3.40 1.33 -20.97
N MET A 10 -2.13 1.27 -21.40
CA MET A 10 -1.68 0.39 -22.50
C MET A 10 -1.23 -1.01 -22.03
N LEU A 11 -1.02 -1.23 -20.73
CA LEU A 11 -0.58 -2.52 -20.16
C LEU A 11 -1.72 -3.55 -20.03
N ARG A 12 -2.86 -3.28 -20.67
CA ARG A 12 -4.14 -4.00 -20.59
C ARG A 12 -4.21 -5.35 -21.34
N ASN A 13 -3.09 -5.94 -21.76
CA ASN A 13 -3.09 -7.16 -22.59
C ASN A 13 -2.62 -8.44 -21.86
N GLY A 14 -3.37 -8.86 -20.82
CA GLY A 14 -3.45 -10.30 -20.45
C GLY A 14 -2.88 -10.74 -19.10
N ARG A 15 -2.54 -9.82 -18.19
CA ARG A 15 -2.18 -10.15 -16.78
C ARG A 15 -3.02 -9.29 -15.83
N LYS A 16 -3.27 -9.76 -14.60
CA LYS A 16 -4.16 -9.11 -13.62
C LYS A 16 -4.00 -7.58 -13.68
N PRO A 17 -5.03 -6.84 -14.11
CA PRO A 17 -4.92 -5.40 -14.26
C PRO A 17 -4.71 -4.75 -12.88
N LEU A 18 -3.96 -3.63 -12.86
CA LEU A 18 -4.05 -2.69 -11.76
C LEU A 18 -5.48 -2.16 -11.67
N TYR A 19 -5.88 -1.69 -10.50
CA TYR A 19 -7.15 -1.00 -10.37
C TYR A 19 -7.10 0.36 -11.08
N ASP A 20 -8.23 0.81 -11.65
CA ASP A 20 -8.30 2.04 -12.44
C ASP A 20 -7.96 3.30 -11.62
N ASP A 21 -7.95 3.22 -10.29
CA ASP A 21 -7.63 4.30 -9.35
C ASP A 21 -6.14 4.34 -8.94
N VAL A 22 -5.24 3.57 -9.58
CA VAL A 22 -3.80 3.68 -9.31
C VAL A 22 -3.22 5.01 -9.82
N ASP A 23 -3.77 5.55 -10.91
CA ASP A 23 -3.34 6.83 -11.48
C ASP A 23 -3.49 7.99 -10.49
N THR A 24 -4.35 7.85 -9.49
CA THR A 24 -4.53 8.79 -8.38
C THR A 24 -3.22 9.12 -7.65
N PHE A 25 -2.24 8.22 -7.64
CA PHE A 25 -0.93 8.48 -7.02
C PHE A 25 0.08 9.18 -7.93
N CYS A 26 -0.19 9.37 -9.22
CA CYS A 26 0.75 10.00 -10.14
C CYS A 26 1.06 11.47 -9.82
N ASP A 27 0.12 12.16 -9.17
CA ASP A 27 0.21 13.60 -8.90
C ASP A 27 0.51 13.91 -7.42
N ILE A 28 0.77 12.88 -6.59
CA ILE A 28 1.04 13.09 -5.16
C ILE A 28 2.51 13.42 -4.89
N SER A 29 2.74 14.38 -4.00
CA SER A 29 4.08 14.81 -3.59
C SER A 29 4.64 14.07 -2.38
N ILE A 30 3.89 13.11 -1.81
CA ILE A 30 4.35 12.34 -0.65
C ILE A 30 5.14 11.10 -1.10
N PRO A 31 6.14 10.67 -0.34
CA PRO A 31 6.85 9.42 -0.62
C PRO A 31 5.94 8.19 -0.52
N ILE A 32 6.01 7.29 -1.51
CA ILE A 32 5.22 6.05 -1.56
C ILE A 32 6.16 4.85 -1.50
N GLY A 33 5.77 3.83 -0.74
CA GLY A 33 6.43 2.53 -0.74
C GLY A 33 5.49 1.34 -0.86
N ILE A 34 6.00 0.23 -1.38
CA ILE A 34 5.27 -1.05 -1.50
C ILE A 34 5.84 -2.06 -0.52
N VAL A 35 4.98 -2.74 0.25
CA VAL A 35 5.36 -3.84 1.13
C VAL A 35 4.46 -5.05 0.92
N SER A 36 5.03 -6.16 0.45
CA SER A 36 4.27 -7.36 0.07
C SER A 36 4.86 -8.65 0.61
N ASN A 37 4.00 -9.63 0.90
CA ASN A 37 4.40 -11.00 1.23
C ASN A 37 4.78 -11.85 0.01
N ASN A 38 4.56 -11.32 -1.20
CA ASN A 38 5.02 -11.95 -2.44
C ASN A 38 6.55 -11.87 -2.58
N GLN A 39 7.14 -12.62 -3.50
CA GLN A 39 8.59 -12.59 -3.71
C GLN A 39 9.05 -11.21 -4.15
N HIS A 40 10.21 -10.76 -3.66
CA HIS A 40 10.77 -9.45 -4.03
C HIS A 40 10.92 -9.30 -5.55
N ARG A 41 11.41 -10.34 -6.24
CA ARG A 41 11.49 -10.37 -7.72
C ARG A 41 10.14 -10.20 -8.41
N THR A 42 9.05 -10.66 -7.80
CA THR A 42 7.70 -10.43 -8.35
C THR A 42 7.28 -8.97 -8.20
N ILE A 43 7.65 -8.31 -7.09
CA ILE A 43 7.35 -6.89 -6.88
C ILE A 43 8.17 -6.03 -7.81
N GLU A 44 9.48 -6.29 -7.94
CA GLU A 44 10.36 -5.64 -8.91
C GLU A 44 9.79 -5.74 -10.33
N HIS A 45 9.40 -6.94 -10.76
CA HIS A 45 8.79 -7.11 -12.08
C HIS A 45 7.48 -6.33 -12.26
N ILE A 46 6.64 -6.22 -11.22
CA ILE A 46 5.39 -5.45 -11.28
C ILE A 46 5.71 -3.95 -11.37
N VAL A 47 6.67 -3.45 -10.57
CA VAL A 47 7.09 -2.05 -10.59
C VAL A 47 7.62 -1.68 -11.98
N GLU A 48 8.49 -2.49 -12.55
CA GLU A 48 9.02 -2.30 -13.90
C GLU A 48 7.94 -2.41 -14.98
N LEU A 49 7.12 -3.47 -14.93
CA LEU A 49 6.10 -3.73 -15.94
C LEU A 49 5.09 -2.59 -16.03
N PHE A 50 4.74 -2.01 -14.88
CA PHE A 50 3.75 -0.93 -14.80
C PHE A 50 4.37 0.47 -14.74
N GLY A 51 5.69 0.63 -14.77
CA GLY A 51 6.34 1.95 -14.70
C GLY A 51 6.07 2.69 -13.39
N LEU A 52 5.83 1.95 -12.31
CA LEU A 52 5.52 2.49 -10.97
C LEU A 52 6.74 3.14 -10.30
N ASP A 53 7.94 2.87 -10.82
CA ASP A 53 9.20 3.48 -10.40
C ASP A 53 9.21 5.01 -10.53
N GLN A 54 8.30 5.57 -11.34
CA GLN A 54 8.09 7.01 -11.44
C GLN A 54 7.55 7.66 -10.16
N PHE A 55 6.87 6.91 -9.28
CA PHE A 55 6.29 7.45 -8.04
C PHE A 55 6.49 6.58 -6.79
N VAL A 56 6.88 5.30 -6.94
CA VAL A 56 7.24 4.42 -5.82
C VAL A 56 8.71 4.62 -5.49
N ASN A 57 9.00 5.15 -4.30
CA ASN A 57 10.37 5.45 -3.86
C ASN A 57 11.08 4.24 -3.24
N SER A 58 10.33 3.28 -2.69
CA SER A 58 10.89 2.04 -2.13
C SER A 58 9.93 0.87 -2.29
N PHE A 59 10.44 -0.33 -2.48
CA PHE A 59 9.58 -1.52 -2.51
C PHE A 59 10.27 -2.73 -1.86
N TYR A 60 9.48 -3.45 -1.07
CA TYR A 60 9.91 -4.61 -0.31
C TYR A 60 8.99 -5.78 -0.57
N GLY A 61 9.60 -6.90 -0.96
CA GLY A 61 8.94 -8.19 -1.02
C GLY A 61 9.74 -9.21 -0.23
N ARG A 62 9.21 -10.42 -0.13
CA ARG A 62 9.88 -11.53 0.52
C ARG A 62 11.17 -11.90 -0.22
N SER A 63 12.31 -11.73 0.44
CA SER A 63 13.59 -12.29 0.00
C SER A 63 13.52 -13.83 -0.08
N PRO A 64 14.18 -14.50 -1.03
CA PRO A 64 14.19 -15.96 -1.15
C PRO A 64 15.14 -16.63 -0.13
N THR A 65 15.07 -16.20 1.13
CA THR A 65 15.87 -16.71 2.25
C THR A 65 14.96 -17.11 3.42
N LEU A 66 15.50 -17.88 4.38
CA LEU A 66 14.76 -18.23 5.62
C LEU A 66 14.37 -16.97 6.40
N GLU A 67 15.29 -16.04 6.58
CA GLU A 67 15.03 -14.74 7.18
C GLU A 67 13.93 -13.98 6.42
N GLY A 68 13.96 -14.03 5.08
CA GLY A 68 12.94 -13.40 4.26
C GLY A 68 11.53 -13.97 4.50
N ILE A 69 11.42 -15.27 4.78
CA ILE A 69 10.19 -15.97 5.15
C ILE A 69 9.70 -15.52 6.54
N GLU A 70 10.60 -15.32 7.50
CA GLU A 70 10.30 -14.84 8.86
C GLU A 70 9.84 -13.37 8.88
N TYR A 71 10.33 -12.56 7.93
CA TYR A 71 10.02 -11.14 7.83
C TYR A 71 8.72 -10.81 7.09
N ARG A 72 8.03 -11.82 6.56
CA ARG A 72 6.70 -11.62 6.00
C ARG A 72 5.75 -11.04 7.04
N LYS A 73 4.86 -10.15 6.60
CA LYS A 73 3.71 -9.70 7.37
C LYS A 73 2.97 -10.94 7.93
N PRO A 74 2.61 -10.94 9.22
CA PRO A 74 2.48 -9.77 10.07
C PRO A 74 3.77 -9.34 10.80
N ASN A 75 4.95 -9.87 10.48
CA ASN A 75 6.20 -9.29 10.97
C ASN A 75 6.37 -7.88 10.37
N PRO A 76 6.64 -6.83 11.17
CA PRO A 76 6.73 -5.46 10.68
C PRO A 76 8.05 -5.12 9.99
N THR A 77 9.02 -6.03 9.91
CA THR A 77 10.39 -5.72 9.47
C THR A 77 10.45 -5.06 8.09
N TYR A 78 9.79 -5.60 7.07
CA TYR A 78 9.78 -4.95 5.74
C TYR A 78 9.06 -3.60 5.75
N LEU A 79 8.02 -3.44 6.57
CA LEU A 79 7.29 -2.19 6.72
C LEU A 79 8.16 -1.12 7.41
N GLN A 80 8.86 -1.49 8.48
CA GLN A 80 9.79 -0.60 9.17
C GLN A 80 10.95 -0.16 8.28
N ARG A 81 11.48 -1.07 7.44
CA ARG A 81 12.50 -0.71 6.43
C ARG A 81 11.96 0.31 5.42
N ALA A 82 10.76 0.07 4.89
CA ALA A 82 10.12 1.02 3.99
C ALA A 82 9.94 2.41 4.63
N ILE A 83 9.48 2.47 5.89
CA ILE A 83 9.31 3.75 6.62
C ILE A 83 10.64 4.52 6.73
N VAL A 84 11.72 3.82 7.06
CA VAL A 84 13.06 4.43 7.17
C VAL A 84 13.54 4.95 5.82
N ASP A 85 13.42 4.15 4.76
CA ASP A 85 13.86 4.55 3.41
C ASP A 85 13.05 5.72 2.85
N LEU A 86 11.78 5.83 3.24
CA LEU A 86 10.90 6.94 2.85
C LEU A 86 11.08 8.20 3.72
N ASP A 87 11.89 8.14 4.78
CA ASP A 87 11.96 9.18 5.84
C ASP A 87 10.56 9.59 6.36
N ALA A 88 9.64 8.62 6.46
CA ALA A 88 8.24 8.88 6.76
C ALA A 88 8.02 9.12 8.26
N ARG A 89 7.62 10.34 8.63
CA ARG A 89 7.36 10.73 10.04
C ARG A 89 5.99 10.30 10.55
N ARG A 90 4.98 10.31 9.68
CA ARG A 90 3.60 9.89 9.97
C ARG A 90 3.11 8.94 8.88
N PRO A 91 3.67 7.71 8.84
CA PRO A 91 3.33 6.75 7.80
C PRO A 91 1.89 6.25 7.98
N LEU A 92 1.17 6.15 6.85
CA LEU A 92 -0.12 5.48 6.75
C LEU A 92 0.08 4.18 5.96
N TYR A 93 -0.21 3.03 6.56
CA TYR A 93 -0.14 1.75 5.87
C TYR A 93 -1.50 1.36 5.29
N VAL A 94 -1.55 1.24 3.95
CA VAL A 94 -2.76 0.85 3.23
C VAL A 94 -2.71 -0.64 2.87
N GLY A 95 -3.73 -1.39 3.24
CA GLY A 95 -3.82 -2.83 2.94
C GLY A 95 -5.25 -3.34 2.90
N ASP A 96 -5.46 -4.56 2.40
CA ASP A 96 -6.79 -5.17 2.19
C ASP A 96 -7.00 -6.44 3.02
N SER A 97 -6.13 -6.69 4.02
CA SER A 97 -6.18 -7.90 4.83
C SER A 97 -5.90 -7.67 6.31
N ASN A 98 -6.40 -8.57 7.17
CA ASN A 98 -6.05 -8.58 8.59
C ASN A 98 -4.53 -8.71 8.84
N VAL A 99 -3.80 -9.35 7.92
CA VAL A 99 -2.34 -9.47 8.01
C VAL A 99 -1.67 -8.09 7.90
N ASP A 100 -2.24 -7.19 7.10
CA ASP A 100 -1.76 -5.82 6.97
C ASP A 100 -2.03 -5.00 8.22
N LEU A 101 -3.24 -5.13 8.79
CA LEU A 101 -3.60 -4.44 10.02
C LEU A 101 -2.70 -4.84 11.19
N VAL A 102 -2.44 -6.14 11.34
CA VAL A 102 -1.53 -6.62 12.39
C VAL A 102 -0.09 -6.16 12.13
N ALA A 103 0.34 -6.03 10.86
CA ALA A 103 1.66 -5.50 10.54
C ALA A 103 1.79 -4.01 10.92
N ALA A 104 0.78 -3.19 10.60
CA ALA A 104 0.73 -1.78 10.98
C ALA A 104 0.68 -1.59 12.50
N GLU A 105 -0.16 -2.37 13.20
CA GLU A 105 -0.24 -2.38 14.66
C GLU A 105 1.13 -2.68 15.30
N ARG A 106 1.83 -3.71 14.81
CA ARG A 106 3.17 -4.10 15.30
C ARG A 106 4.24 -3.07 14.97
N ALA A 107 4.10 -2.36 13.85
CA ALA A 107 4.94 -1.22 13.50
C ALA A 107 4.58 0.05 14.28
N ARG A 108 3.43 0.08 14.98
CA ARG A 108 2.88 1.22 15.72
C ARG A 108 2.61 2.43 14.83
N ILE A 109 1.98 2.19 13.68
CA ILE A 109 1.63 3.23 12.71
C ILE A 109 0.16 3.16 12.34
N ASP A 110 -0.34 4.23 11.72
CA ASP A 110 -1.72 4.28 11.26
C ASP A 110 -1.95 3.29 10.12
N SER A 111 -3.18 2.76 10.05
CA SER A 111 -3.60 1.86 8.99
C SER A 111 -4.89 2.32 8.33
N ALA A 112 -4.95 2.18 7.01
CA ALA A 112 -6.17 2.30 6.23
C ALA A 112 -6.53 0.94 5.63
N PHE A 113 -7.67 0.38 6.02
CA PHE A 113 -8.20 -0.84 5.43
C PHE A 113 -8.97 -0.51 4.15
N LEU A 114 -8.51 -1.04 3.02
CA LEU A 114 -9.13 -0.85 1.71
C LEU A 114 -10.23 -1.90 1.48
N ARG A 115 -11.47 -1.55 1.82
CA ARG A 115 -12.67 -2.35 1.62
C ARG A 115 -13.32 -2.03 0.27
N ARG A 116 -12.82 -2.64 -0.79
CA ARG A 116 -13.50 -2.63 -2.09
C ARG A 116 -14.80 -3.44 -2.05
N GLU A 117 -15.73 -3.18 -2.96
CA GLU A 117 -17.07 -3.80 -2.99
C GLU A 117 -17.05 -5.34 -2.86
N HIS A 118 -16.15 -6.02 -3.57
CA HIS A 118 -15.97 -7.48 -3.51
C HIS A 118 -15.42 -8.02 -2.17
N ARG A 119 -15.14 -7.14 -1.20
CA ARG A 119 -14.67 -7.42 0.17
C ARG A 119 -15.63 -6.85 1.22
N SER A 120 -16.87 -6.49 0.87
CA SER A 120 -17.85 -5.92 1.82
C SER A 120 -17.95 -6.73 3.12
N ASP A 121 -17.98 -8.06 2.97
CA ASP A 121 -18.23 -9.00 4.06
C ASP A 121 -16.93 -9.49 4.73
N TYR A 122 -15.79 -8.86 4.45
CA TYR A 122 -14.51 -9.26 5.05
C TYR A 122 -14.49 -8.90 6.55
N GLU A 123 -14.49 -9.92 7.41
CA GLU A 123 -14.45 -9.74 8.86
C GLU A 123 -13.06 -9.29 9.34
N LEU A 124 -13.05 -8.17 10.07
CA LEU A 124 -11.84 -7.62 10.65
C LEU A 124 -11.57 -8.24 12.01
N THR A 125 -10.32 -8.66 12.24
CA THR A 125 -9.85 -9.13 13.54
C THR A 125 -9.16 -8.03 14.35
N ARG A 126 -8.97 -6.86 13.72
CA ARG A 126 -8.37 -5.64 14.27
C ARG A 126 -9.06 -4.42 13.66
N ASP A 127 -9.23 -3.38 14.47
CA ASP A 127 -9.77 -2.10 14.01
C ASP A 127 -8.65 -1.33 13.29
N PRO A 128 -8.82 -0.92 12.02
CA PRO A 128 -7.91 0.00 11.35
C PRO A 128 -8.08 1.42 11.91
N THR A 129 -7.11 2.30 11.66
CA THR A 129 -7.29 3.74 11.94
C THR A 129 -8.38 4.33 11.04
N TYR A 130 -8.41 3.88 9.78
CA TYR A 130 -9.36 4.32 8.75
C TYR A 130 -9.88 3.13 7.94
N GLU A 131 -11.14 3.18 7.52
CA GLU A 131 -11.67 2.32 6.45
C GLU A 131 -11.93 3.16 5.21
N VAL A 132 -11.49 2.67 4.06
CA VAL A 132 -11.57 3.35 2.77
C VAL A 132 -12.07 2.40 1.70
N THR A 133 -12.73 2.91 0.66
CA THR A 133 -13.32 2.08 -0.41
C THR A 133 -12.53 2.13 -1.72
N GLY A 134 -11.68 3.15 -1.88
CA GLY A 134 -10.79 3.33 -3.02
C GLY A 134 -9.54 4.13 -2.68
N LEU A 135 -8.62 4.26 -3.63
CA LEU A 135 -7.40 5.04 -3.44
C LEU A 135 -7.66 6.54 -3.37
N ASN A 136 -8.76 7.05 -3.95
CA ASN A 136 -9.17 8.44 -3.80
C ASN A 136 -9.51 8.83 -2.35
N ASP A 137 -10.09 7.90 -1.58
CA ASP A 137 -10.35 8.11 -0.15
C ASP A 137 -9.02 8.20 0.61
N VAL A 138 -8.03 7.37 0.25
CA VAL A 138 -6.68 7.43 0.82
C VAL A 138 -6.04 8.79 0.57
N MET A 139 -6.17 9.34 -0.64
CA MET A 139 -5.66 10.69 -0.96
C MET A 139 -6.25 11.74 -0.05
N SER A 140 -7.56 11.66 0.19
CA SER A 140 -8.24 12.59 1.09
C SER A 140 -7.66 12.52 2.51
N LEU A 141 -7.18 11.37 2.98
CA LEU A 141 -6.54 11.22 4.29
C LEU A 141 -5.13 11.81 4.35
N VAL A 142 -4.35 11.72 3.27
CA VAL A 142 -2.95 12.17 3.25
C VAL A 142 -2.80 13.64 2.84
N GLU A 143 -3.75 14.20 2.09
CA GLU A 143 -3.83 15.62 1.77
C GLU A 143 -4.44 16.43 2.92
N THR A 144 -5.36 15.82 3.68
CA THR A 144 -6.04 16.48 4.79
C THR A 144 -5.33 16.14 6.08
N ASP A 145 -4.38 16.98 6.50
CA ASP A 145 -3.78 16.87 7.83
C ASP A 145 -4.75 17.25 8.99
N ALA A 146 -6.05 16.99 8.82
CA ALA A 146 -7.11 17.42 9.72
C ALA A 146 -8.40 16.62 9.52
N LEU A 147 -8.49 15.37 9.97
CA LEU A 147 -9.78 14.81 10.42
C LEU A 147 -9.54 13.80 11.56
N THR A 148 -10.22 14.08 12.67
CA THR A 148 -10.14 13.40 13.96
C THR A 148 -10.42 11.90 13.83
N PRO A 149 -9.68 11.02 14.56
CA PRO A 149 -9.99 9.59 14.62
C PRO A 149 -11.46 9.35 14.96
N VAL A 150 -12.08 8.37 14.32
CA VAL A 150 -13.46 7.94 14.63
C VAL A 150 -13.53 7.62 16.12
N SER A 151 -14.40 8.35 16.84
CA SER A 151 -14.61 8.11 18.27
C SER A 151 -15.21 6.73 18.47
N LYS A 152 -14.55 5.93 19.31
CA LYS A 152 -15.06 4.64 19.77
C LYS A 152 -16.32 4.84 20.60
N HIS A 153 -17.39 4.13 20.27
CA HIS A 153 -18.54 3.91 21.16
C HIS A 153 -18.36 2.62 21.95
#